data_AF-A0A3M1U7N1-F1
#
_entry.id   AF-A0A3M1U7N1-F1
#
_cell.length_a   1.000
_cell.length_b   1.000
_cell.length_c   1.000
_cell.angle_alpha   90.00
_cell.angle_beta   90.00
_cell.angle_gamma   90.00
#
_symmetry.space_group_name_H-M   'P 1'
#
loop_
_entity.id
_entity.type
_entity.pdbx_description
1 polymer ?
#
loop_
_entity_poly.entity_id
_entity_poly.type
_entity_poly.pdbx_seq_one_letter_code
_entity_poly.pdbx_strand_id
1 'polypeptide(L)'
;MRQMGGIVPPGREGGGRPGGGGASAGGGGTTGSTATQYVRWIYRRGAGSSVNFVLNKFNKVVQIEVIGISNSAARTSKGITLGSAMASVIEKYGDPDGYDIANDYFMVRFLRTHNVAFRFARENNNTPYRCTGIVVSAGKA
;
A
#
# COMPACT_ATOMS: atom_id res chain seq x y z
N MET A 1 -53.35 -34.83 32.82
CA MET A 1 -52.72 -36.16 32.63
C MET A 1 -51.21 -35.91 32.64
N ARG A 2 -50.51 -36.22 33.76
CA ARG A 2 -49.60 -37.39 33.96
C ARG A 2 -48.56 -37.49 32.83
N GLN A 3 -47.24 -37.49 33.06
CA GLN A 3 -46.43 -38.52 33.75
C GLN A 3 -44.95 -38.02 33.75
N MET A 4 -44.26 -37.83 34.89
CA MET A 4 -43.45 -38.76 35.71
C MET A 4 -42.17 -39.33 35.06
N GLY A 5 -41.06 -39.20 35.80
CA GLY A 5 -39.90 -40.12 35.78
C GLY A 5 -38.56 -39.43 35.48
N GLY A 6 -37.51 -39.48 36.31
CA GLY A 6 -37.30 -40.28 37.51
C GLY A 6 -35.98 -39.88 38.18
N ILE A 7 -35.94 -40.13 39.50
CA ILE A 7 -34.74 -40.08 40.34
C ILE A 7 -33.78 -41.19 39.87
N VAL A 8 -32.51 -40.84 39.62
CA VAL A 8 -31.41 -41.80 39.51
C VAL A 8 -30.60 -41.76 40.82
N PRO A 9 -30.48 -42.88 41.57
CA PRO A 9 -29.69 -42.97 42.80
C PRO A 9 -28.17 -42.97 42.55
N PRO A 10 -27.36 -42.89 43.63
CA PRO A 10 -25.96 -42.50 43.57
C PRO A 10 -25.05 -43.67 43.23
N GLY A 11 -23.96 -43.35 42.53
CA GLY A 11 -22.78 -44.19 42.49
C GLY A 11 -22.28 -44.50 41.09
N ARG A 12 -21.11 -43.93 40.79
CA ARG A 12 -19.87 -44.68 40.52
C ARG A 12 -19.17 -44.23 39.23
N GLU A 13 -18.01 -43.61 39.49
CA GLU A 13 -16.76 -43.62 38.70
C GLU A 13 -16.76 -42.95 37.31
N GLY A 14 -16.02 -41.84 37.24
CA GLY A 14 -15.42 -41.43 35.96
C GLY A 14 -15.00 -39.97 35.89
N GLY A 15 -13.77 -39.66 36.34
CA GLY A 15 -13.02 -38.46 35.92
C GLY A 15 -12.85 -37.39 36.99
N GLY A 16 -11.61 -37.21 37.47
CA GLY A 16 -11.26 -36.42 38.65
C GLY A 16 -11.56 -34.91 38.62
N ARG A 17 -11.83 -34.37 39.82
CA ARG A 17 -11.26 -33.10 40.30
C ARG A 17 -9.78 -33.37 40.70
N PRO A 18 -8.91 -32.41 41.12
CA PRO A 18 -9.04 -30.96 41.36
C PRO A 18 -7.92 -30.17 40.62
N GLY A 19 -8.04 -28.86 40.36
CA GLY A 19 -7.74 -27.79 41.32
C GLY A 19 -6.23 -27.63 41.61
N GLY A 20 -5.65 -26.49 41.20
CA GLY A 20 -4.51 -25.88 41.91
C GLY A 20 -3.22 -25.65 41.11
N GLY A 21 -2.88 -24.36 40.94
CA GLY A 21 -1.51 -23.86 40.97
C GLY A 21 -0.69 -23.93 39.67
N GLY A 22 -0.18 -22.78 39.24
CA GLY A 22 0.90 -22.74 38.26
C GLY A 22 1.05 -21.36 37.62
N ALA A 23 1.98 -20.56 38.15
CA ALA A 23 2.55 -19.48 37.38
C ALA A 23 3.18 -20.06 36.11
N SER A 24 2.71 -19.63 34.95
CA SER A 24 3.39 -19.86 33.69
C SER A 24 3.74 -18.51 33.08
N ALA A 25 5.03 -18.20 33.20
CA ALA A 25 5.71 -17.25 32.36
C ALA A 25 5.48 -17.65 30.89
N GLY A 26 4.47 -17.06 30.27
CA GLY A 26 4.29 -17.07 28.84
C GLY A 26 5.18 -16.00 28.25
N GLY A 27 6.42 -16.36 27.94
CA GLY A 27 7.28 -15.55 27.09
C GLY A 27 6.54 -15.25 25.79
N GLY A 28 6.02 -14.03 25.71
CA GLY A 28 5.60 -13.44 24.45
C GLY A 28 6.85 -13.23 23.64
N GLY A 29 7.24 -14.27 22.90
CA GLY A 29 8.14 -14.10 21.77
C GLY A 29 7.48 -13.08 20.87
N THR A 30 7.91 -11.83 20.99
CA THR A 30 7.74 -10.85 19.94
C THR A 30 8.47 -11.46 18.76
N THR A 31 7.75 -12.20 17.92
CA THR A 31 8.13 -12.38 16.53
C THR A 31 8.23 -10.96 16.01
N GLY A 32 9.44 -10.40 16.11
CA GLY A 32 9.78 -9.11 15.56
C GLY A 32 9.55 -9.27 14.08
N SER A 33 8.33 -8.95 13.64
CA SER A 33 8.08 -8.57 12.26
C SER A 33 9.12 -7.50 12.02
N THR A 34 10.19 -7.88 11.31
CA THR A 34 11.25 -6.96 10.99
C THR A 34 10.59 -5.99 10.05
N ALA A 35 10.00 -4.92 10.60
CA ALA A 35 9.22 -3.96 9.86
C ALA A 35 10.08 -3.55 8.68
N THR A 36 9.55 -3.71 7.46
CA THR A 36 10.31 -3.36 6.27
C THR A 36 10.61 -1.86 6.36
N GLN A 37 11.86 -1.55 6.70
CA GLN A 37 12.30 -0.17 6.84
C GLN A 37 12.48 0.41 5.45
N TYR A 38 11.68 1.44 5.16
CA TYR A 38 11.83 2.27 3.99
C TYR A 38 12.24 3.68 4.43
N VAL A 39 13.23 4.25 3.76
CA VAL A 39 13.65 5.63 3.94
C VAL A 39 13.28 6.40 2.68
N ARG A 40 12.70 7.59 2.83
CA ARG A 40 12.40 8.48 1.70
C ARG A 40 13.32 9.70 1.72
N TRP A 41 14.10 9.88 0.67
CA TRP A 41 14.86 11.10 0.44
C TRP A 41 14.08 12.02 -0.48
N ILE A 42 13.92 13.29 -0.10
CA ILE A 42 13.14 14.27 -0.85
C ILE A 42 14.05 15.41 -1.30
N TYR A 43 14.17 15.56 -2.61
CA TYR A 43 14.88 16.67 -3.25
C TYR A 43 13.87 17.63 -3.84
N ARG A 44 13.70 18.79 -3.19
CA ARG A 44 12.86 19.87 -3.71
C ARG A 44 13.59 20.55 -4.87
N ARG A 45 12.92 20.65 -6.02
CA ARG A 45 13.42 21.34 -7.21
C ARG A 45 12.72 22.69 -7.34
N GLY A 46 13.38 23.63 -8.04
CA GLY A 46 12.73 24.87 -8.48
C GLY A 46 11.47 24.58 -9.31
N ALA A 47 10.55 25.54 -9.37
CA ALA A 47 9.23 25.44 -10.02
C ALA A 47 8.23 24.48 -9.34
N GLY A 48 8.31 24.28 -8.02
CA GLY A 48 7.24 23.62 -7.25
C GLY A 48 7.13 22.11 -7.50
N SER A 49 8.23 21.45 -7.87
CA SER A 49 8.30 19.99 -8.02
C SER A 49 9.31 19.38 -7.06
N SER A 50 9.16 18.10 -6.72
CA SER A 50 10.14 17.34 -5.94
C SER A 50 10.41 15.98 -6.54
N VAL A 51 11.63 15.48 -6.35
CA VAL A 51 12.02 14.12 -6.67
C VAL A 51 12.26 13.37 -5.37
N ASN A 52 11.57 12.25 -5.21
CA ASN A 52 11.58 11.41 -4.04
C ASN A 52 12.24 10.07 -4.39
N PHE A 53 13.23 9.65 -3.61
CA PHE A 53 13.81 8.31 -3.71
C PHE A 53 13.37 7.51 -2.50
N VAL A 54 12.80 6.33 -2.72
CA VAL A 54 12.47 5.37 -1.66
C VAL A 54 13.55 4.31 -1.66
N LEU A 55 14.22 4.16 -0.53
CA LEU A 55 15.29 3.20 -0.30
C LEU A 55 14.78 2.10 0.63
N ASN A 56 15.19 0.85 0.38
CA ASN A 56 14.98 -0.24 1.32
C ASN A 56 16.09 -0.27 2.40
N LYS A 57 15.98 -1.21 3.36
CA LYS A 57 16.96 -1.43 4.43
C LYS A 57 18.40 -1.70 3.97
N PHE A 58 18.62 -2.02 2.69
CA PHE A 58 19.94 -2.25 2.10
C PHE A 58 20.46 -1.03 1.33
N ASN A 59 19.85 0.14 1.53
CA ASN A 59 20.16 1.38 0.81
C ASN A 59 20.02 1.27 -0.72
N LYS A 60 19.18 0.33 -1.20
CA LYS A 60 18.85 0.23 -2.63
C LYS A 60 17.60 1.05 -2.92
N VAL A 61 17.64 1.87 -3.98
CA VAL A 61 16.46 2.58 -4.48
C VAL A 61 15.47 1.56 -5.04
N VAL A 62 14.28 1.51 -4.45
CA VAL A 62 13.18 0.62 -4.87
C VAL A 62 12.06 1.37 -5.57
N GLN A 63 11.99 2.69 -5.41
CA GLN A 63 11.03 3.53 -6.10
C GLN A 63 11.59 4.94 -6.25
N ILE A 64 11.29 5.56 -7.39
CA ILE A 64 11.50 6.99 -7.65
C ILE A 64 10.15 7.61 -7.91
N GLU A 65 9.86 8.74 -7.29
CA GLU A 65 8.63 9.48 -7.51
C GLU A 65 8.97 10.94 -7.82
N VAL A 66 8.36 11.50 -8.86
CA VAL A 66 8.42 12.93 -9.13
C VAL A 66 7.03 13.50 -8.95
N ILE A 67 6.88 14.51 -8.09
CA ILE A 67 5.59 15.16 -7.79
C ILE A 67 5.68 16.66 -8.12
N GLY A 68 4.60 17.23 -8.63
CA GLY A 68 4.46 18.68 -8.85
C GLY A 68 3.28 18.98 -9.77
N ILE A 69 2.99 20.26 -10.00
CA ILE A 69 1.89 20.67 -10.90
C ILE A 69 2.32 20.55 -12.37
N SER A 70 3.47 21.11 -12.72
CA SER A 70 4.03 21.05 -14.07
C SER A 70 5.56 21.07 -14.02
N ASN A 71 6.19 20.25 -14.85
CA ASN A 71 7.64 20.19 -15.03
C ASN A 71 7.95 19.34 -16.27
N SER A 72 8.41 19.96 -17.35
CA SER A 72 8.75 19.27 -18.60
C SER A 72 10.05 18.46 -18.52
N ALA A 73 10.93 18.77 -17.56
CA ALA A 73 12.15 18.01 -17.33
C ALA A 73 11.88 16.65 -16.66
N ALA A 74 10.76 16.54 -15.94
CA ALA A 74 10.29 15.28 -15.36
C ALA A 74 9.50 14.49 -16.41
N ARG A 75 10.21 13.78 -17.29
CA ARG A 75 9.61 13.04 -18.41
C ARG A 75 9.92 11.55 -18.39
N THR A 76 8.92 10.74 -18.75
CA THR A 76 9.15 9.32 -19.06
C THR A 76 9.80 9.15 -20.44
N SER A 77 10.32 7.97 -20.74
CA SER A 77 10.85 7.63 -22.08
C SER A 77 9.80 7.73 -23.19
N LYS A 78 8.52 7.51 -22.86
CA LYS A 78 7.38 7.73 -23.77
C LYS A 78 6.95 9.20 -23.84
N GLY A 79 7.60 10.11 -23.11
CA GLY A 79 7.31 11.54 -23.15
C GLY A 79 6.04 11.94 -22.40
N ILE A 80 5.70 11.25 -21.30
CA ILE A 80 4.72 11.76 -20.33
C ILE A 80 5.46 12.64 -19.34
N THR A 81 4.96 13.86 -19.13
CA THR A 81 5.46 14.81 -18.14
C THR A 81 4.44 15.11 -17.06
N LEU A 82 4.87 15.79 -15.99
CA LEU A 82 3.91 16.48 -15.13
C LEU A 82 3.10 17.49 -15.96
N GLY A 83 1.80 17.57 -15.69
CA GLY A 83 0.82 18.32 -16.48
C GLY A 83 0.22 17.55 -17.67
N SER A 84 0.63 16.31 -17.94
CA SER A 84 0.03 15.53 -19.04
C SER A 84 -1.44 15.18 -18.77
N ALA A 85 -2.25 15.11 -19.82
CA ALA A 85 -3.61 14.62 -19.74
C ALA A 85 -3.63 13.09 -19.57
N MET A 86 -4.70 12.56 -18.96
CA MET A 86 -4.90 11.12 -18.82
C MET A 86 -4.99 10.43 -20.19
N ALA A 87 -5.65 11.07 -21.16
CA ALA A 87 -5.75 10.56 -22.54
C ALA A 87 -4.38 10.23 -23.13
N SER A 88 -3.39 11.12 -22.97
CA SER A 88 -2.03 10.90 -23.46
C SER A 88 -1.32 9.74 -22.75
N VAL A 89 -1.63 9.49 -21.48
CA VAL A 89 -1.08 8.33 -20.75
C VAL A 89 -1.67 7.04 -21.30
N ILE A 90 -2.99 6.95 -21.47
CA ILE A 90 -3.66 5.77 -22.01
C ILE A 90 -3.20 5.50 -23.45
N GLU A 91 -3.11 6.52 -24.30
CA GLU A 91 -2.61 6.39 -25.68
C GLU A 91 -1.20 5.77 -25.74
N LYS A 92 -0.31 6.16 -24.81
CA LYS A 92 1.09 5.72 -24.84
C LYS A 92 1.37 4.43 -24.08
N TYR A 93 0.60 4.13 -23.04
CA TYR A 93 0.82 2.99 -22.16
C TYR A 93 -0.22 1.87 -22.30
N GLY A 94 -1.32 2.10 -23.03
CA GLY A 94 -2.38 1.13 -23.26
C GLY A 94 -3.27 0.92 -22.03
N ASP A 95 -3.70 -0.32 -21.83
CA ASP A 95 -4.58 -0.69 -20.73
C ASP A 95 -3.83 -0.71 -19.39
N PRO A 96 -4.35 -0.03 -18.36
CA PRO A 96 -3.73 -0.06 -17.04
C PRO A 96 -3.98 -1.36 -16.30
N ASP A 97 -3.06 -1.70 -15.40
CA ASP A 97 -3.20 -2.81 -14.45
C ASP A 97 -4.26 -2.55 -13.39
N GLY A 98 -4.57 -1.29 -13.15
CA GLY A 98 -5.62 -0.89 -12.24
C GLY A 98 -5.50 0.56 -11.80
N TYR A 99 -6.50 0.96 -11.04
CA TYR A 99 -6.65 2.30 -10.48
C TYR A 99 -6.56 2.22 -8.96
N ASP A 100 -6.15 3.33 -8.35
CA ASP A 100 -6.26 3.59 -6.92
C ASP A 100 -6.90 4.96 -6.77
N ILE A 101 -8.07 5.04 -6.14
CA ILE A 101 -8.89 6.25 -6.10
C ILE A 101 -8.91 6.75 -4.66
N ALA A 102 -8.40 7.98 -4.47
CA ALA A 102 -8.55 8.75 -3.25
C ALA A 102 -9.44 9.97 -3.52
N ASN A 103 -9.86 10.67 -2.47
CA ASN A 103 -10.81 11.79 -2.60
C ASN A 103 -10.31 12.91 -3.54
N ASP A 104 -9.01 13.24 -3.48
CA ASP A 104 -8.46 14.41 -4.18
C ASP A 104 -7.55 14.06 -5.36
N TYR A 105 -7.26 12.78 -5.55
CA TYR A 105 -6.43 12.29 -6.62
C TYR A 105 -6.75 10.83 -6.93
N PHE A 106 -6.40 10.39 -8.12
CA PHE A 106 -6.38 8.97 -8.45
C PHE A 106 -5.03 8.60 -9.07
N MET A 107 -4.67 7.33 -8.96
CA MET A 107 -3.43 6.78 -9.52
C MET A 107 -3.77 5.71 -10.55
N VAL A 108 -3.09 5.75 -11.69
CA VAL A 108 -3.22 4.80 -12.79
C VAL A 108 -1.94 3.98 -12.86
N ARG A 109 -2.04 2.66 -12.77
CA ARG A 109 -0.88 1.76 -12.61
C ARG A 109 -0.61 0.97 -13.89
N PHE A 110 0.67 0.92 -14.28
CA PHE A 110 1.23 0.12 -15.38
C PHE A 110 2.46 -0.64 -14.86
N LEU A 111 2.29 -1.35 -13.76
CA LEU A 111 3.34 -2.03 -13.02
C LEU A 111 3.78 -3.35 -13.69
N ARG A 112 2.91 -4.04 -14.41
CA ARG A 112 3.22 -5.36 -14.99
C ARG A 112 4.25 -5.29 -16.12
N THR A 113 4.10 -4.30 -16.99
CA THR A 113 4.93 -4.16 -18.20
C THR A 113 5.89 -2.99 -18.12
N HIS A 114 5.50 -1.92 -17.41
CA HIS A 114 6.21 -0.64 -17.48
C HIS A 114 6.78 -0.16 -16.15
N ASN A 115 6.49 -0.86 -15.04
CA ASN A 115 6.94 -0.49 -13.70
C ASN A 115 6.69 0.99 -13.35
N VAL A 116 5.58 1.55 -13.86
CA VAL A 116 5.25 2.97 -13.68
C VAL A 116 3.81 3.14 -13.23
N ALA A 117 3.57 4.17 -12.43
CA ALA A 117 2.23 4.65 -12.10
C ALA A 117 2.17 6.17 -12.23
N PHE A 118 1.00 6.68 -12.58
CA PHE A 118 0.75 8.11 -12.77
C PHE A 118 -0.32 8.58 -11.81
N ARG A 119 0.01 9.57 -10.99
CA ARG A 119 -0.95 10.25 -10.12
C ARG A 119 -1.58 11.40 -10.89
N PHE A 120 -2.90 11.47 -10.84
CA PHE A 120 -3.69 12.55 -11.40
C PHE A 120 -4.39 13.31 -10.29
N ALA A 121 -4.21 14.62 -10.29
CA ALA A 121 -4.95 15.52 -9.41
C ALA A 121 -5.43 16.72 -10.23
N ARG A 122 -6.40 17.46 -9.68
CA ARG A 122 -6.85 18.74 -10.21
C ARG A 122 -6.36 19.84 -9.28
N GLU A 123 -6.06 21.01 -9.84
CA GLU A 123 -5.64 22.17 -9.04
C GLU A 123 -6.83 22.74 -8.26
N ASN A 124 -8.00 22.75 -8.89
CA ASN A 124 -9.28 23.12 -8.29
C ASN A 124 -10.43 22.35 -8.96
N ASN A 125 -11.64 22.50 -8.42
CA ASN A 125 -12.83 21.77 -8.87
C ASN A 125 -13.24 22.04 -10.33
N ASN A 126 -12.78 23.15 -10.93
CA ASN A 126 -13.12 23.54 -12.29
C ASN A 126 -12.02 23.19 -13.31
N THR A 127 -10.88 22.68 -12.85
CA THR A 127 -9.78 22.25 -13.72
C THR A 127 -9.85 20.75 -14.01
N PRO A 128 -9.47 20.32 -15.22
CA PRO A 128 -9.36 18.91 -15.52
C PRO A 128 -8.23 18.27 -14.70
N TYR A 129 -8.36 16.98 -14.44
CA TYR A 129 -7.27 16.19 -13.87
C TYR A 129 -6.03 16.22 -14.80
N ARG A 130 -4.87 16.38 -14.18
CA ARG A 130 -3.55 16.42 -14.83
C ARG A 130 -2.59 15.52 -14.07
N CYS A 131 -1.61 14.97 -14.79
CA CYS A 131 -0.55 14.17 -14.18
C CYS A 131 0.25 15.04 -13.21
N THR A 132 0.12 14.79 -11.91
CA THR A 132 0.83 15.50 -10.84
C THR A 132 1.88 14.65 -10.16
N GLY A 133 1.95 13.37 -10.50
CA GLY A 133 3.00 12.49 -10.03
C GLY A 133 3.35 11.40 -11.05
N ILE A 134 4.64 11.13 -11.19
CA ILE A 134 5.17 9.99 -11.94
C ILE A 134 5.93 9.12 -10.95
N VAL A 135 5.50 7.88 -10.77
CA VAL A 135 6.12 6.91 -9.85
C VAL A 135 6.70 5.78 -10.67
N VAL A 136 7.99 5.48 -10.51
CA VAL A 136 8.68 4.36 -11.14
C VAL A 136 9.17 3.42 -10.06
N SER A 137 8.82 2.14 -10.15
CA SER A 137 9.33 1.10 -9.26
C SER A 137 10.54 0.41 -9.88
N ALA A 138 11.51 0.02 -9.04
CA ALA A 138 12.43 -1.05 -9.42
C ALA A 138 11.56 -2.30 -9.62
N GLY A 139 11.44 -2.80 -10.85
CA GLY A 139 10.60 -3.97 -11.15
C GLY A 139 10.98 -5.19 -10.29
N LYS A 140 10.13 -6.22 -10.31
CA LYS A 140 10.51 -7.50 -9.68
C LYS A 140 11.79 -8.02 -10.33
N ALA A 141 12.78 -8.32 -9.48
CA ALA A 141 13.96 -9.09 -9.87
C ALA A 141 13.60 -10.57 -10.04
#